data_AF-A0A1E5VQB6-F1
#
_entry.id   AF-A0A1E5VQB6-F1
#
_cell.length_a   1.000
_cell.length_b   1.000
_cell.length_c   1.000
_cell.angle_alpha   90.00
_cell.angle_beta   90.00
_cell.angle_gamma   90.00
#
_symmetry.space_group_name_H-M   'P 1'
#
loop_
_entity.id
_entity.type
_entity.pdbx_description
1 polymer ?
#
loop_
_entity_poly.entity_id
_entity_poly.type
_entity_poly.pdbx_seq_one_letter_code
_entity_poly.pdbx_strand_id
1 'polypeptide(L)'
;MLYQAGCHGGGIALRLAKDLAENNPGARVLVVCSEVITMAMRGPSETHMGNLVGQAIFGDAAGAAIVGADLTGLEHPLFEMVSAAQGINQGRRRRWSPSCTRRG
;
A
#
# COMPACT_ATOMS: atom_id res chain seq x y z
N MET A 1 -11.28 -3.61 6.73
CA MET A 1 -10.30 -2.71 7.36
C MET A 1 -9.00 -3.47 7.59
N LEU A 2 -7.87 -2.91 7.17
CA LEU A 2 -6.54 -3.46 7.45
C LEU A 2 -5.96 -2.69 8.64
N TYR A 3 -5.45 -3.40 9.63
CA TYR A 3 -4.83 -2.80 10.80
C TYR A 3 -3.40 -3.32 10.95
N GLN A 4 -2.49 -2.46 11.44
CA GLN A 4 -1.12 -2.86 11.77
C GLN A 4 -0.32 -3.48 10.61
N ALA A 5 -0.59 -3.05 9.36
CA ALA A 5 0.12 -3.52 8.18
C ALA A 5 1.49 -2.83 7.99
N GLY A 6 1.75 -1.71 8.66
CA GLY A 6 2.96 -0.91 8.50
C GLY A 6 3.11 -0.33 7.09
N CYS A 7 4.34 0.03 6.70
CA CYS A 7 4.59 0.88 5.54
C CYS A 7 4.20 0.28 4.18
N HIS A 8 4.01 -1.05 4.07
CA HIS A 8 3.54 -1.70 2.83
C HIS A 8 2.00 -1.79 2.76
N GLY A 9 1.30 -1.30 3.78
CA GLY A 9 -0.16 -1.36 3.89
C GLY A 9 -0.89 -0.71 2.73
N GLY A 10 -0.35 0.39 2.17
CA GLY A 10 -0.93 1.03 0.98
C GLY A 10 -0.98 0.10 -0.23
N GLY A 11 0.09 -0.67 -0.46
CA GLY A 11 0.12 -1.66 -1.54
C GLY A 11 -0.88 -2.81 -1.34
N ILE A 12 -1.06 -3.26 -0.09
CA ILE A 12 -2.09 -4.26 0.24
C ILE A 12 -3.48 -3.69 -0.01
N ALA A 13 -3.74 -2.46 0.43
CA ALA A 13 -5.03 -1.81 0.27
C ALA A 13 -5.43 -1.69 -1.21
N LEU A 14 -4.49 -1.28 -2.08
CA LEU A 14 -4.71 -1.21 -3.52
C LEU A 14 -4.93 -2.59 -4.14
N ARG A 15 -4.18 -3.61 -3.72
CA ARG A 15 -4.37 -5.00 -4.20
C ARG A 15 -5.78 -5.51 -3.87
N LEU A 16 -6.25 -5.30 -2.64
CA LEU A 16 -7.61 -5.68 -2.25
C LEU A 16 -8.66 -4.86 -3.00
N ALA A 17 -8.42 -3.56 -3.19
CA ALA A 17 -9.34 -2.70 -3.92
C ALA A 17 -9.47 -3.11 -5.39
N LYS A 18 -8.38 -3.56 -6.03
CA LYS A 18 -8.41 -4.16 -7.36
C LYS A 18 -9.35 -5.37 -7.40
N ASP A 19 -9.15 -6.34 -6.52
CA ASP A 19 -9.97 -7.55 -6.47
C ASP A 19 -11.45 -7.22 -6.20
N LEU A 20 -11.72 -6.27 -5.30
CA LEU A 20 -13.08 -5.83 -5.00
C LEU A 20 -13.73 -5.11 -6.19
N ALA A 21 -13.01 -4.21 -6.85
CA ALA A 21 -13.54 -3.45 -7.98
C ALA A 21 -13.79 -4.34 -9.21
N GLU A 22 -12.85 -5.24 -9.55
CA GLU A 22 -12.95 -6.08 -10.74
C GLU A 22 -13.98 -7.21 -10.60
N ASN A 23 -14.16 -7.74 -9.39
CA ASN A 23 -15.09 -8.85 -9.17
C ASN A 23 -16.51 -8.41 -8.78
N ASN A 24 -16.78 -7.10 -8.70
CA ASN A 24 -18.11 -6.56 -8.36
C ASN A 24 -18.48 -5.46 -9.36
N PRO A 25 -19.25 -5.78 -10.42
CA PRO A 25 -19.62 -4.81 -11.45
C PRO A 25 -20.24 -3.53 -10.90
N GLY A 26 -19.75 -2.37 -11.35
CA GLY A 26 -20.19 -1.05 -10.90
C GLY A 26 -19.68 -0.64 -9.51
N ALA A 27 -18.89 -1.46 -8.83
CA ALA A 27 -18.33 -1.08 -7.53
C ALA A 27 -17.33 0.07 -7.65
N ARG A 28 -17.36 0.96 -6.64
CA ARG A 28 -16.37 2.01 -6.42
C ARG A 28 -15.86 1.87 -5.00
N VAL A 29 -14.58 1.52 -4.88
CA VAL A 29 -13.92 1.22 -3.63
C VAL A 29 -13.15 2.46 -3.18
N LEU A 30 -13.57 3.06 -2.08
CA LEU A 30 -12.79 4.10 -1.41
C LEU A 30 -11.67 3.43 -0.61
N VAL A 31 -10.44 3.68 -1.03
CA VAL A 31 -9.23 3.31 -0.29
C VAL A 31 -8.79 4.51 0.52
N VAL A 32 -8.58 4.33 1.81
CA VAL A 32 -7.99 5.34 2.69
C VAL A 32 -6.83 4.70 3.45
N CYS A 33 -5.67 5.33 3.39
CA CYS A 33 -4.54 5.04 4.25
C CYS A 33 -4.28 6.29 5.10
N SER A 34 -4.45 6.16 6.41
CA SER A 34 -4.18 7.23 7.37
C SER A 34 -3.21 6.69 8.40
N GLU A 35 -2.13 7.43 8.61
CA GLU A 35 -1.06 7.09 9.52
C GLU A 35 -0.84 8.26 10.48
N VAL A 36 -0.87 7.97 11.78
CA VAL A 36 -0.59 8.93 12.84
C VAL A 36 0.56 8.38 13.67
N ILE A 37 1.78 8.68 13.22
CA ILE A 37 3.03 8.21 13.84
C ILE A 37 3.44 9.10 15.02
N THR A 38 3.00 10.35 15.06
CA THR A 38 3.32 11.28 16.16
C THR A 38 2.92 10.72 17.53
N MET A 39 1.86 9.90 17.60
CA MET A 39 1.44 9.19 18.82
C MET A 39 2.48 8.20 19.35
N ALA A 40 3.38 7.71 18.50
CA ALA A 40 4.45 6.78 18.86
C ALA A 40 5.79 7.51 19.12
N MET A 41 5.81 8.85 19.09
CA MET A 41 7.04 9.59 19.35
C MET A 41 7.48 9.50 20.80
N ARG A 42 8.80 9.47 21.00
CA ARG A 42 9.42 9.34 22.33
C ARG A 42 10.78 10.03 22.39
N GLY A 43 11.20 10.37 23.61
CA GLY A 43 12.51 10.97 23.85
C GLY A 43 13.68 10.09 23.41
N PRO A 44 14.86 10.70 23.15
CA PRO A 44 16.06 9.98 22.74
C PRO A 44 16.56 9.03 23.83
N SER A 45 17.20 7.92 23.42
CA SER A 45 17.75 6.91 24.32
C SER A 45 18.96 6.26 23.67
N GLU A 46 20.13 6.33 24.32
CA GLU A 46 21.38 5.74 23.79
C GLU A 46 21.27 4.22 23.58
N THR A 47 20.53 3.54 24.45
CA THR A 47 20.24 2.09 24.35
C THR A 47 19.28 1.72 23.22
N HIS A 48 18.61 2.69 22.59
CA HIS A 48 17.61 2.47 21.54
C HIS A 48 17.82 3.39 20.33
N MET A 49 19.06 3.48 19.86
CA MET A 49 19.47 4.35 18.74
C MET A 49 18.59 4.19 17.48
N GLY A 50 18.11 2.98 17.19
CA GLY A 50 17.22 2.71 16.04
C GLY A 50 15.90 3.48 16.09
N ASN A 51 15.40 3.82 17.30
CA ASN A 51 14.20 4.63 17.43
C ASN A 51 14.44 6.05 16.91
N LEU A 52 15.64 6.62 17.08
CA LEU A 52 15.96 7.97 16.60
C LEU A 52 15.80 8.08 15.08
N VAL A 53 16.17 7.04 14.34
CA VAL A 53 15.95 6.99 12.90
C VAL A 53 14.46 7.08 12.61
N GLY A 54 13.64 6.28 13.30
CA GLY A 54 12.19 6.35 13.18
C GLY A 54 11.62 7.73 13.51
N GLN A 55 12.11 8.37 14.58
CA GLN A 55 11.70 9.73 14.96
C GLN A 55 12.07 10.79 13.92
N ALA A 56 13.16 10.57 13.17
CA ALA A 56 13.65 11.51 12.17
C ALA A 56 12.97 11.39 10.81
N ILE A 57 12.45 10.20 10.45
CA ILE A 57 11.93 9.93 9.09
C ILE A 57 10.42 9.75 9.03
N PHE A 58 9.77 9.38 10.13
CA PHE A 58 8.33 9.16 10.13
C PHE A 58 7.57 10.41 10.59
N GLY A 59 6.38 10.58 10.03
CA GLY A 59 5.45 11.64 10.38
C GLY A 59 4.02 11.21 10.08
N ASP A 60 3.08 12.11 10.31
CA ASP A 60 1.66 11.87 10.06
C ASP A 60 1.32 12.13 8.58
N ALA A 61 0.49 11.27 8.01
CA ALA A 61 0.04 11.42 6.63
C ALA A 61 -1.29 10.70 6.41
N ALA A 62 -2.09 11.21 5.47
CA ALA A 62 -3.25 10.50 4.97
C ALA A 62 -3.34 10.62 3.45
N GLY A 63 -3.84 9.58 2.80
CA GLY A 63 -4.10 9.54 1.37
C GLY A 63 -5.35 8.72 1.07
N ALA A 64 -6.05 9.09 0.00
CA ALA A 64 -7.25 8.39 -0.44
C ALA A 64 -7.31 8.27 -1.97
N ALA A 65 -7.93 7.18 -2.44
CA ALA A 65 -8.18 6.95 -3.85
C ALA A 65 -9.53 6.24 -4.04
N ILE A 66 -10.21 6.55 -5.13
CA ILE A 66 -11.35 5.78 -5.62
C ILE A 66 -10.85 4.78 -6.65
N VAL A 67 -11.09 3.50 -6.40
CA VAL A 67 -10.74 2.40 -7.30
C VAL A 67 -12.01 1.80 -7.87
N GLY A 68 -12.08 1.63 -9.18
CA GLY A 68 -13.22 1.04 -9.86
C GLY A 68 -12.76 0.25 -11.09
N ALA A 69 -13.60 -0.70 -11.50
CA ALA A 69 -13.54 -1.32 -12.82
C ALA A 69 -14.72 -0.83 -13.65
N ASP A 70 -14.63 -1.02 -14.98
CA ASP A 70 -15.66 -0.61 -15.94
C ASP A 70 -15.99 0.89 -15.85
N LEU A 71 -15.13 1.70 -16.48
CA LEU A 71 -15.24 3.15 -16.49
C LEU A 71 -16.56 3.59 -17.10
N THR A 72 -17.23 4.51 -16.42
CA THR A 72 -18.35 5.25 -17.00
C THR A 72 -17.81 6.45 -17.79
N GLY A 73 -18.57 6.95 -18.77
CA GLY A 73 -18.15 8.13 -19.57
C GLY A 73 -17.98 9.44 -18.78
N LEU A 74 -18.24 9.42 -17.47
CA LEU A 74 -18.10 10.56 -16.55
C LEU A 74 -16.82 10.48 -15.71
N GLU A 75 -16.06 9.38 -15.78
CA GLU A 75 -14.89 9.15 -14.95
C GLU A 75 -13.59 9.32 -15.74
N HIS A 76 -12.61 9.94 -15.10
CA HIS A 76 -11.29 10.19 -15.67
C HIS A 76 -10.25 9.35 -14.94
N PRO A 77 -9.86 8.16 -15.47
CA PRO A 77 -8.86 7.32 -14.83
C PRO A 77 -7.50 8.03 -14.79
N LEU A 78 -6.85 8.03 -13.63
CA LEU A 78 -5.47 8.53 -13.49
C LEU A 78 -4.43 7.44 -13.79
N PHE A 79 -4.72 6.22 -13.36
CA PHE A 79 -3.86 5.04 -13.50
C PHE A 79 -4.71 3.77 -13.66
N GLU A 80 -4.15 2.74 -14.28
CA GLU A 80 -4.74 1.41 -14.39
C GLU A 80 -3.86 0.39 -13.65
N MET A 81 -4.46 -0.45 -12.81
CA MET A 81 -3.75 -1.51 -12.09
C MET A 81 -3.80 -2.81 -12.88
N VAL A 82 -2.69 -3.21 -13.50
CA VAL A 82 -2.61 -4.45 -14.28
C VAL A 82 -2.41 -5.68 -13.40
N SER A 83 -1.53 -5.59 -12.40
CA SER A 83 -1.23 -6.69 -11.48
C SER A 83 -0.81 -6.16 -10.11
N ALA A 84 -0.91 -7.02 -9.10
CA ALA A 84 -0.44 -6.74 -7.74
C ALA A 84 0.09 -8.03 -7.10
N ALA A 85 1.25 -7.96 -6.44
CA ALA A 85 1.90 -9.10 -5.82
C ALA A 85 2.57 -8.69 -4.50
N GLN A 86 2.74 -9.65 -3.60
CA GLN A 86 3.44 -9.46 -2.33
C GLN A 86 4.34 -10.67 -2.08
N GLY A 87 5.58 -10.42 -1.63
CA GLY A 87 6.55 -11.46 -1.30
C GLY A 87 7.35 -11.10 -0.07
N ILE A 88 7.85 -12.12 0.62
CA ILE A 88 8.72 -11.96 1.80
C ILE A 88 10.16 -12.19 1.36
N ASN A 89 11.04 -11.25 1.69
CA ASN A 89 12.47 -11.39 1.40
C ASN A 89 13.10 -12.41 2.35
N GLN A 90 13.62 -13.52 1.80
CA GLN A 90 14.25 -14.60 2.59
C GLN A 90 15.72 -14.33 2.97
N GLY A 91 16.16 -13.06 3.07
CA GLY A 91 17.49 -12.69 3.58
C GLY A 91 18.71 -13.18 2.78
N ARG A 92 18.55 -13.94 1.69
CA ARG A 92 19.62 -14.30 0.75
C ARG A 92 19.43 -13.52 -0.56
N ARG A 93 20.53 -13.02 -1.14
CA ARG A 93 20.61 -12.35 -2.46
C ARG A 93 20.09 -13.24 -3.61
N ARG A 94 18.79 -13.54 -3.65
CA ARG A 94 18.13 -14.02 -4.86
C ARG A 94 17.53 -12.80 -5.52
N ARG A 95 18.02 -12.51 -6.72
CA ARG A 95 17.51 -11.45 -7.61
C ARG A 95 15.98 -11.60 -7.69
N TRP A 96 15.25 -10.57 -7.28
CA TRP A 96 13.81 -10.48 -7.53
C TRP A 96 13.61 -10.49 -9.05
N SER A 97 13.06 -11.58 -9.58
CA SER A 97 12.60 -11.67 -10.96
C SER A 97 11.09 -11.48 -10.96
N PRO A 98 10.54 -10.39 -11.51
CA PRO A 98 9.10 -10.27 -11.68
C PRO A 98 8.67 -11.34 -12.68
N SER A 99 8.01 -12.40 -12.21
CA SER A 99 7.33 -13.36 -13.08
C SER A 99 6.05 -12.70 -13.59
N CYS A 100 6.20 -11.77 -14.52
CA CYS A 100 5.14 -11.38 -15.43
C CYS A 100 5.12 -12.47 -16.51
N THR A 101 4.22 -13.44 -16.38
CA THR A 101 3.98 -14.41 -17.45
C THR A 101 3.51 -13.63 -18.68
N ARG A 102 4.33 -13.59 -19.74
CA ARG A 102 3.85 -13.21 -21.08
C ARG A 102 2.67 -14.11 -21.40
N ARG A 103 1.48 -13.53 -21.55
CA ARG A 103 0.38 -14.21 -22.24
C ARG A 103 0.84 -14.43 -23.69
N GLY A 104 1.07 -15.69 -24.03
CA GLY A 104 1.05 -16.19 -25.41
C GLY A 104 -0.27 -16.89 -25.65
#